data_AF-A0AA39MUU3-F1
#
_entry.id   AF-A0AA39MUU3-F1
#
_cell.length_a   1.000
_cell.length_b   1.000
_cell.length_c   1.000
_cell.angle_alpha   90.00
_cell.angle_beta   90.00
_cell.angle_gamma   90.00
#
_symmetry.space_group_name_H-M   'P 1'
#
loop_
_entity.id
_entity.type
_entity.pdbx_description
1 polymer ?
#
loop_
_entity_poly.entity_id
_entity_poly.type
_entity_poly.pdbx_seq_one_letter_code
_entity_poly.pdbx_strand_id
1 'polypeptide(L)'
;MQECGMPLDLSKWESLWEENGDDSGARIETEVAGPSSGPYTNGHATPNGPGIPSTPLAHVPWLRKTEYTSRTDNTARGWTHRVVPPIDVSHSAQLRDIEASFACCNEGFSLEALRHPTKPDVTAVESYEVLPDVEIWSNQYDLFRFSERPGERPIDVEDPRLDCAILRPMKTEHDSFLAYYLTDDDESALDFKESRSKLQPYEVAPNQPETVFRFVRDYETVKVEQEVPNEFLIVLEDGVEDLKPSIDGSDTKPRRNAKTRGAYYKNIERKMTLKKKRQNAFEQYEDKWDLIRMSHTDMSKEEEDERQEALAEVVDPMFLMRGDADADGEGEVDHETVALSNAPSDFPLPMEI
;
A
#
# COMPACT_ATOMS: atom_id res chain seq x y z
N MET A 1 -0.54 -7.88 8.98
CA MET A 1 -0.77 -7.07 7.76
C MET A 1 -2.23 -6.64 7.71
N GLN A 2 -2.56 -5.41 7.31
CA GLN A 2 -3.94 -4.98 7.03
C GLN A 2 -4.05 -4.86 5.52
N GLU A 3 -5.15 -5.36 4.97
CA GLU A 3 -5.53 -5.16 3.57
C GLU A 3 -5.80 -3.65 3.38
N CYS A 4 -4.84 -2.90 2.87
CA CYS A 4 -4.90 -1.45 2.73
C CYS A 4 -5.73 -1.06 1.50
N GLY A 5 -6.95 -1.56 1.41
CA GLY A 5 -7.86 -1.32 0.28
C GLY A 5 -7.50 -2.07 -1.02
N MET A 6 -6.42 -2.86 -1.03
CA MET A 6 -6.03 -3.73 -2.13
C MET A 6 -5.83 -5.17 -1.62
N PRO A 7 -6.37 -6.18 -2.32
CA PRO A 7 -6.20 -7.57 -1.93
C PRO A 7 -4.73 -7.97 -1.93
N LEU A 8 -4.28 -8.59 -0.83
CA LEU A 8 -2.90 -9.03 -0.66
C LEU A 8 -2.56 -10.19 -1.62
N ASP A 9 -3.56 -11.01 -1.98
CA ASP A 9 -3.41 -12.08 -2.95
C ASP A 9 -3.71 -11.60 -4.37
N LEU A 10 -2.68 -11.03 -5.02
CA LEU A 10 -2.76 -10.54 -6.40
C LEU A 10 -2.70 -11.64 -7.47
N SER A 11 -2.60 -12.92 -7.09
CA SER A 11 -2.36 -14.02 -8.04
C SER A 11 -3.53 -14.27 -9.01
N LYS A 12 -4.74 -13.83 -8.67
CA LYS A 12 -5.94 -14.02 -9.49
C LYS A 12 -6.01 -13.11 -10.71
N TRP A 13 -5.27 -12.01 -10.71
CA TRP A 13 -5.27 -11.03 -11.82
C TRP A 13 -4.13 -11.34 -12.76
N GLU A 14 -4.35 -12.26 -13.70
CA GLU A 14 -3.36 -12.66 -14.71
C GLU A 14 -2.81 -11.45 -15.49
N SER A 15 -3.62 -10.41 -15.72
CA SER A 15 -3.20 -9.18 -16.40
C SER A 15 -2.10 -8.39 -15.68
N LEU A 16 -1.93 -8.56 -14.36
CA LEU A 16 -0.83 -7.94 -13.61
C LEU A 16 0.51 -8.67 -13.83
N TRP A 17 0.48 -9.89 -14.35
CA TRP A 17 1.64 -10.78 -14.45
C TRP A 17 2.00 -11.14 -15.90
N GLU A 18 1.02 -11.14 -16.80
CA GLU A 18 1.18 -11.50 -18.21
C GLU A 18 0.75 -10.37 -19.15
N GLU A 19 1.56 -10.09 -20.18
CA GLU A 19 1.33 -9.03 -21.18
C GLU A 19 0.01 -9.21 -21.98
N ASN A 20 -0.58 -10.42 -21.95
CA ASN A 20 -1.86 -10.76 -22.60
C ASN A 20 -2.91 -11.31 -21.61
N GLY A 21 -2.76 -11.10 -20.31
CA GLY A 21 -3.69 -11.62 -19.30
C GLY A 21 -5.09 -11.02 -19.42
N ASP A 22 -6.12 -11.77 -19.04
CA ASP A 22 -7.51 -11.31 -19.06
C ASP A 22 -7.72 -10.18 -18.02
N ASP A 23 -8.06 -8.99 -18.52
CA ASP A 23 -8.19 -7.77 -17.71
C ASP A 23 -9.62 -7.59 -17.16
N SER A 24 -10.50 -8.57 -17.39
CA SER A 24 -11.92 -8.50 -17.02
C SER A 24 -12.16 -8.39 -15.51
N GLY A 25 -11.26 -8.93 -14.68
CA GLY A 25 -11.39 -8.94 -13.21
C GLY A 25 -10.70 -7.80 -12.45
N ALA A 26 -9.86 -6.99 -13.11
CA ALA A 26 -9.12 -5.88 -12.46
C ALA A 26 -9.92 -4.56 -12.44
N ARG A 27 -11.12 -4.56 -13.01
CA ARG A 27 -11.97 -3.39 -13.10
C ARG A 27 -12.78 -3.25 -11.82
N ILE A 28 -12.44 -2.25 -11.00
CA ILE A 28 -13.30 -1.81 -9.89
C ILE A 28 -14.66 -1.47 -10.51
N GLU A 29 -15.66 -2.32 -10.28
CA GLU A 29 -17.02 -2.10 -10.74
C GLU A 29 -17.58 -0.89 -9.98
N THR A 30 -17.38 0.30 -10.54
CA THR A 30 -18.29 1.40 -10.24
C THR A 30 -19.66 0.92 -10.73
N GLU A 31 -20.56 0.59 -9.81
CA GLU A 31 -21.95 0.26 -10.12
C GLU A 31 -22.60 1.48 -10.80
N VAL A 32 -22.39 1.61 -12.10
CA VAL A 32 -23.28 2.36 -12.96
C VAL A 32 -24.47 1.43 -13.13
N ALA A 33 -25.48 1.64 -12.30
CA ALA A 33 -26.80 1.05 -12.42
C ALA A 33 -27.28 1.20 -13.87
N GLY A 34 -27.04 0.17 -14.69
CA GLY A 34 -27.69 0.01 -15.98
C GLY A 34 -29.18 -0.24 -15.73
N PRO A 35 -30.09 0.36 -16.51
CA PRO A 35 -31.50 0.19 -16.26
C PRO A 35 -31.90 -1.28 -16.43
N SER A 36 -32.40 -1.80 -15.32
CA SER A 36 -33.23 -3.00 -15.13
C SER A 36 -33.77 -3.63 -16.42
N SER A 37 -33.55 -4.93 -16.50
CA SER A 37 -34.41 -5.88 -17.22
C SER A 37 -35.90 -5.52 -17.09
N GLY A 38 -36.61 -5.57 -18.22
CA GLY A 38 -38.06 -5.38 -18.31
C GLY A 38 -38.62 -5.91 -19.64
N PRO A 39 -39.89 -6.34 -19.67
CA PRO A 39 -40.29 -7.61 -20.28
C PRO A 39 -40.95 -7.50 -21.66
N TYR A 40 -41.05 -8.65 -22.31
CA TYR A 40 -41.75 -8.90 -23.57
C TYR A 40 -43.17 -8.30 -23.59
N THR A 41 -43.53 -7.60 -24.68
CA THR A 41 -44.93 -7.46 -25.09
C THR A 41 -45.02 -7.28 -26.61
N ASN A 42 -45.71 -8.24 -27.21
CA ASN A 42 -46.04 -8.38 -28.62
C ASN A 42 -47.07 -7.29 -29.01
N GLY A 43 -46.77 -6.47 -30.02
CA GLY A 43 -47.63 -5.35 -30.43
C GLY A 43 -47.54 -5.08 -31.93
N HIS A 44 -48.60 -5.45 -32.62
CA HIS A 44 -48.84 -5.38 -34.06
C HIS A 44 -48.66 -3.97 -34.65
N ALA A 45 -47.89 -3.83 -35.74
CA ALA A 45 -48.01 -2.69 -36.66
C ALA A 45 -47.80 -3.15 -38.11
N THR A 46 -48.90 -3.20 -38.87
CA THR A 46 -48.89 -3.37 -40.33
C THR A 46 -48.49 -2.07 -41.05
N PRO A 47 -48.00 -2.17 -42.31
CA PRO A 47 -47.06 -1.22 -42.90
C PRO A 47 -47.76 -0.19 -43.79
N ASN A 48 -47.20 1.02 -43.93
CA ASN A 48 -47.44 1.87 -45.09
C ASN A 48 -46.30 2.89 -45.28
N GLY A 49 -45.54 2.74 -46.37
CA GLY A 49 -44.57 3.73 -46.84
C GLY A 49 -43.31 3.11 -47.47
N PRO A 50 -43.08 3.26 -48.79
CA PRO A 50 -41.90 2.73 -49.45
C PRO A 50 -40.74 3.72 -49.31
N GLY A 51 -39.70 3.35 -48.56
CA GLY A 51 -38.53 4.20 -48.43
C GLY A 51 -37.52 3.64 -47.45
N ILE A 52 -36.50 2.97 -48.00
CA ILE A 52 -35.24 2.61 -47.37
C ILE A 52 -35.34 1.47 -46.33
N PRO A 53 -34.74 0.29 -46.58
CA PRO A 53 -34.52 -0.66 -45.50
C PRO A 53 -33.49 -0.07 -44.53
N SER A 54 -33.97 0.56 -43.46
CA SER A 54 -33.19 0.72 -42.24
C SER A 54 -33.03 -0.68 -41.65
N THR A 55 -32.01 -1.41 -42.08
CA THR A 55 -31.54 -2.56 -41.33
C THR A 55 -31.06 -2.00 -39.99
N PRO A 56 -31.64 -2.38 -38.84
CA PRO A 56 -30.99 -2.09 -37.57
C PRO A 56 -29.62 -2.75 -37.67
N LEU A 57 -28.56 -1.98 -37.40
CA LEU A 57 -27.19 -2.48 -37.37
C LEU A 57 -27.15 -3.65 -36.39
N ALA A 58 -27.30 -4.87 -36.89
CA ALA A 58 -27.17 -6.07 -36.12
C ALA A 58 -25.76 -6.04 -35.55
N HIS A 59 -25.65 -5.95 -34.23
CA HIS A 59 -24.37 -5.98 -33.53
C HIS A 59 -23.83 -7.41 -33.61
N VAL A 60 -23.15 -7.68 -34.71
CA VAL A 60 -22.55 -8.97 -35.01
C VAL A 60 -21.12 -8.94 -34.45
N PRO A 61 -20.78 -9.75 -33.44
CA PRO A 61 -19.51 -9.62 -32.70
C PRO A 61 -18.25 -9.89 -33.55
N TRP A 62 -18.40 -10.56 -34.69
CA TRP A 62 -17.31 -10.80 -35.64
C TRP A 62 -17.21 -9.74 -36.74
N LEU A 63 -18.22 -8.90 -36.92
CA LEU A 63 -18.24 -7.87 -37.95
C LEU A 63 -17.81 -6.54 -37.33
N ARG A 64 -16.50 -6.23 -37.40
CA ARG A 64 -15.96 -4.96 -36.95
C ARG A 64 -16.25 -3.86 -37.97
N LYS A 65 -16.50 -2.64 -37.48
CA LYS A 65 -16.60 -1.45 -38.33
C LYS A 65 -15.25 -1.22 -39.01
N THR A 66 -15.26 -0.91 -40.30
CA THR A 66 -14.05 -0.55 -41.04
C THR A 66 -13.51 0.78 -40.52
N GLU A 67 -12.30 0.77 -39.96
CA GLU A 67 -11.59 2.00 -39.63
C GLU A 67 -11.03 2.60 -40.93
N TYR A 68 -11.38 3.86 -41.19
CA TYR A 68 -10.74 4.64 -42.25
C TYR A 68 -9.44 5.19 -41.68
N THR A 69 -8.33 5.03 -42.40
CA THR A 69 -7.03 5.61 -42.04
C THR A 69 -7.17 7.12 -41.87
N SER A 70 -7.31 7.56 -40.62
CA SER A 70 -7.32 8.97 -40.27
C SER A 70 -5.88 9.47 -40.31
N ARG A 71 -5.66 10.69 -40.81
CA ARG A 71 -4.31 11.29 -40.95
C ARG A 71 -3.57 11.50 -39.62
N THR A 72 -4.24 11.22 -38.51
CA THR A 72 -3.74 11.30 -37.13
C THR A 72 -3.27 9.97 -36.56
N ASP A 73 -3.59 8.85 -37.22
CA ASP A 73 -3.07 7.54 -36.83
C ASP A 73 -1.67 7.38 -37.42
N ASN A 74 -0.68 7.52 -36.55
CA ASN A 74 0.73 7.20 -36.83
C ASN A 74 1.56 8.21 -37.64
N THR A 75 1.19 9.49 -37.67
CA THR A 75 2.28 10.47 -37.57
C THR A 75 2.82 10.34 -36.16
N ALA A 76 3.94 9.63 -36.02
CA ALA A 76 4.88 9.89 -34.94
C ALA A 76 4.80 11.39 -34.70
N ARG A 77 4.32 11.79 -33.51
CA ARG A 77 4.50 13.14 -33.04
C ARG A 77 6.00 13.31 -33.19
N GLY A 78 6.43 13.99 -34.25
CA GLY A 78 7.75 14.56 -34.26
C GLY A 78 7.78 15.26 -32.94
N TRP A 79 8.68 14.84 -32.06
CA TRP A 79 9.09 15.71 -30.98
C TRP A 79 9.45 16.99 -31.73
N THR A 80 8.52 17.93 -31.80
CA THR A 80 8.86 19.30 -31.52
C THR A 80 9.52 19.12 -30.18
N HIS A 81 10.85 19.01 -30.18
CA HIS A 81 11.64 19.41 -29.05
C HIS A 81 11.09 20.81 -28.79
N ARG A 82 10.09 20.91 -27.90
CA ARG A 82 9.87 22.13 -27.16
C ARG A 82 11.26 22.37 -26.64
N VAL A 83 11.93 23.36 -27.21
CA VAL A 83 13.23 23.80 -26.74
C VAL A 83 12.93 24.18 -25.31
N VAL A 84 13.16 23.24 -24.40
CA VAL A 84 12.95 23.47 -22.99
C VAL A 84 13.94 24.58 -22.69
N PRO A 85 13.47 25.75 -22.23
CA PRO A 85 14.40 26.81 -21.86
C PRO A 85 15.43 26.22 -20.89
N PRO A 86 16.70 26.68 -20.93
CA PRO A 86 17.71 26.19 -20.01
C PRO A 86 17.17 26.30 -18.58
N ILE A 87 17.08 25.15 -17.89
CA ILE A 87 16.53 25.06 -16.55
C ILE A 87 17.53 25.70 -15.60
N ASP A 88 17.08 26.72 -14.86
CA ASP A 88 17.88 27.34 -13.81
C ASP A 88 17.91 26.41 -12.60
N VAL A 89 19.09 25.83 -12.32
CA VAL A 89 19.30 24.90 -11.20
C VAL A 89 19.78 25.62 -9.93
N SER A 90 19.77 26.95 -9.89
CA SER A 90 20.14 27.70 -8.69
C SER A 90 19.16 27.42 -7.54
N HIS A 91 19.66 27.47 -6.30
CA HIS A 91 18.85 27.21 -5.10
C HIS A 91 17.62 28.12 -5.01
N SER A 92 17.74 29.39 -5.41
CA SER A 92 16.62 30.33 -5.40
C SER A 92 15.58 30.04 -6.49
N ALA A 93 15.98 29.48 -7.63
CA ALA A 93 15.05 29.00 -8.64
C ALA A 93 14.31 27.74 -8.16
N GLN A 94 15.03 26.80 -7.53
CA GLN A 94 14.42 25.60 -6.95
C GLN A 94 13.36 25.95 -5.89
N LEU A 95 13.66 26.83 -4.94
CA LEU A 95 12.68 27.27 -3.94
C LEU A 95 11.44 27.88 -4.58
N ARG A 96 11.61 28.75 -5.59
CA ARG A 96 10.50 29.37 -6.30
C ARG A 96 9.65 28.35 -7.03
N ASP A 97 10.27 27.39 -7.71
CA ASP A 97 9.57 26.35 -8.46
C ASP A 97 8.82 25.41 -7.52
N ILE A 98 9.41 25.09 -6.36
CA ILE A 98 8.75 24.35 -5.28
C ILE A 98 7.53 25.13 -4.78
N GLU A 99 7.69 26.38 -4.35
CA GLU A 99 6.58 27.23 -3.87
C GLU A 99 5.47 27.39 -4.93
N ALA A 100 5.85 27.58 -6.20
CA ALA A 100 4.91 27.69 -7.30
C ALA A 100 4.11 26.39 -7.51
N SER A 101 4.72 25.22 -7.27
CA SER A 101 4.03 23.93 -7.35
C SER A 101 2.95 23.80 -6.27
N PHE A 102 3.24 24.21 -5.03
CA PHE A 102 2.28 24.21 -3.92
C PHE A 102 1.17 25.24 -4.15
N ALA A 103 1.51 26.46 -4.58
CA ALA A 103 0.53 27.51 -4.87
C ALA A 103 -0.42 27.10 -6.00
N CYS A 104 0.09 26.48 -7.08
CA CYS A 104 -0.73 26.01 -8.20
C CYS A 104 -1.74 24.92 -7.78
N CYS A 105 -1.35 24.05 -6.84
CA CYS A 105 -2.19 22.96 -6.36
C CYS A 105 -3.20 23.38 -5.30
N ASN A 106 -2.86 24.35 -4.45
CA ASN A 106 -3.64 24.68 -3.25
C ASN A 106 -4.36 26.04 -3.33
N GLU A 107 -3.77 27.04 -3.99
CA GLU A 107 -4.35 28.38 -4.08
C GLU A 107 -5.31 28.50 -5.26
N GLY A 108 -6.61 28.64 -4.98
CA GLY A 108 -7.62 28.78 -6.03
C GLY A 108 -7.95 27.47 -6.76
N PHE A 109 -7.64 26.33 -6.14
CA PHE A 109 -8.01 25.01 -6.65
C PHE A 109 -9.54 24.89 -6.78
N SER A 110 -9.99 24.46 -7.97
CA SER A 110 -11.40 24.21 -8.25
C SER A 110 -11.53 23.01 -9.18
N LEU A 111 -12.31 22.01 -8.74
CA LEU A 111 -12.60 20.79 -9.49
C LEU A 111 -13.21 21.08 -10.87
N GLU A 112 -14.07 22.09 -10.97
CA GLU A 112 -14.77 22.44 -12.21
C GLU A 112 -13.85 23.05 -13.27
N ALA A 113 -12.76 23.69 -12.85
CA ALA A 113 -11.81 24.32 -13.76
C ALA A 113 -10.79 23.33 -14.32
N LEU A 114 -10.67 22.14 -13.72
CA LEU A 114 -9.68 21.14 -14.09
C LEU A 114 -10.05 20.48 -15.43
N ARG A 115 -9.12 20.50 -16.39
CA ARG A 115 -9.28 19.88 -17.71
C ARG A 115 -8.19 18.86 -17.94
N HIS A 116 -8.56 17.67 -18.41
CA HIS A 116 -7.57 16.64 -18.72
C HIS A 116 -6.68 17.07 -19.91
N PRO A 117 -5.34 16.97 -19.81
CA PRO A 117 -4.40 17.57 -20.76
C PRO A 117 -4.52 17.05 -22.20
N THR A 118 -4.97 15.81 -22.37
CA THR A 118 -5.12 15.17 -23.70
C THR A 118 -6.58 14.99 -24.12
N LYS A 119 -7.55 15.13 -23.20
CA LYS A 119 -8.97 14.77 -23.40
C LYS A 119 -9.86 15.82 -22.72
N PRO A 120 -10.07 16.98 -23.36
CA PRO A 120 -10.71 18.13 -22.69
C PRO A 120 -12.18 17.92 -22.30
N ASP A 121 -12.82 16.86 -22.81
CA ASP A 121 -14.21 16.50 -22.52
C ASP A 121 -14.36 15.68 -21.23
N VAL A 122 -13.26 15.32 -20.57
CA VAL A 122 -13.28 14.61 -19.27
C VAL A 122 -13.23 15.61 -18.14
N THR A 123 -14.14 15.47 -17.18
CA THR A 123 -14.24 16.28 -15.97
C THR A 123 -13.75 15.50 -14.76
N ALA A 124 -13.11 16.20 -13.82
CA ALA A 124 -12.71 15.61 -12.56
C ALA A 124 -13.92 15.50 -11.63
N VAL A 125 -14.08 14.32 -11.01
CA VAL A 125 -15.18 14.04 -10.07
C VAL A 125 -14.74 14.41 -8.65
N GLU A 126 -13.55 13.97 -8.27
CA GLU A 126 -13.04 14.09 -6.90
C GLU A 126 -11.54 14.38 -6.90
N SER A 127 -11.06 15.00 -5.82
CA SER A 127 -9.64 15.25 -5.57
C SER A 127 -9.29 14.82 -4.16
N TYR A 128 -8.18 14.08 -4.05
CA TYR A 128 -7.58 13.71 -2.77
C TYR A 128 -6.24 14.41 -2.65
N GLU A 129 -6.03 15.14 -1.56
CA GLU A 129 -4.73 15.73 -1.25
C GLU A 129 -3.75 14.63 -0.87
N VAL A 130 -2.52 14.68 -1.39
CA VAL A 130 -1.49 13.69 -1.05
C VAL A 130 -0.75 14.17 0.19
N LEU A 131 -0.93 13.48 1.31
CA LEU A 131 -0.41 13.87 2.63
C LEU A 131 0.42 12.72 3.22
N PRO A 132 1.49 12.98 3.98
CA PRO A 132 2.21 11.92 4.69
C PRO A 132 1.30 11.28 5.76
N ASP A 133 1.30 9.94 5.86
CA ASP A 133 0.53 9.24 6.90
C ASP A 133 1.27 9.24 8.24
N VAL A 134 0.86 10.14 9.13
CA VAL A 134 1.45 10.32 10.46
C VAL A 134 1.14 9.13 11.38
N GLU A 135 -0.03 8.50 11.27
CA GLU A 135 -0.47 7.48 12.23
C GLU A 135 0.34 6.19 12.14
N ILE A 136 0.69 5.82 10.92
CA ILE A 136 1.47 4.62 10.63
C ILE A 136 2.96 4.93 10.55
N TRP A 137 3.39 6.17 10.82
CA TRP A 137 4.77 6.60 10.63
C TRP A 137 5.77 5.77 11.46
N SER A 138 5.40 5.41 12.68
CA SER A 138 6.23 4.59 13.58
C SER A 138 6.43 3.14 13.11
N ASN A 139 5.59 2.62 12.19
CA ASN A 139 5.63 1.20 11.81
C ASN A 139 6.52 0.96 10.59
N GLN A 140 7.45 0.01 10.62
CA GLN A 140 8.20 -0.35 9.41
C GLN A 140 7.32 -1.17 8.44
N TYR A 141 7.38 -0.84 7.14
CA TYR A 141 6.66 -1.57 6.08
C TYR A 141 7.62 -2.09 5.00
N ASP A 142 7.45 -3.38 4.70
CA ASP A 142 8.22 -4.08 3.69
C ASP A 142 7.31 -4.63 2.61
N LEU A 143 7.80 -4.66 1.37
CA LEU A 143 7.16 -5.37 0.29
C LEU A 143 7.82 -6.73 0.05
N PHE A 144 7.09 -7.80 0.33
CA PHE A 144 7.48 -9.16 -0.03
C PHE A 144 6.76 -9.59 -1.31
N ARG A 145 7.53 -9.82 -2.38
CA ARG A 145 7.03 -10.35 -3.66
C ARG A 145 7.36 -11.83 -3.76
N PHE A 146 6.33 -12.68 -3.77
CA PHE A 146 6.50 -14.10 -3.99
C PHE A 146 6.55 -14.42 -5.49
N SER A 147 7.52 -15.24 -5.92
CA SER A 147 7.61 -15.68 -7.31
C SER A 147 6.49 -16.64 -7.73
N GLU A 148 5.87 -17.28 -6.75
CA GLU A 148 4.76 -18.23 -6.90
C GLU A 148 3.75 -17.96 -5.79
N ARG A 149 2.48 -18.34 -5.98
CA ARG A 149 1.46 -18.20 -4.93
C ARG A 149 1.93 -18.88 -3.64
N PRO A 150 1.92 -18.18 -2.49
CA PRO A 150 2.43 -18.73 -1.24
C PRO A 150 1.48 -19.71 -0.54
N GLY A 151 0.19 -19.63 -0.86
CA GLY A 151 -0.82 -20.59 -0.40
C GLY A 151 -0.66 -21.98 -0.99
N GLU A 152 -1.21 -22.97 -0.30
CA GLU A 152 -1.26 -24.36 -0.77
C GLU A 152 -2.45 -24.62 -1.71
N ARG A 153 -3.39 -23.67 -1.79
CA ARG A 153 -4.64 -23.81 -2.53
C ARG A 153 -4.49 -23.49 -4.02
N PRO A 154 -5.29 -24.15 -4.89
CA PRO A 154 -5.41 -23.79 -6.30
C PRO A 154 -5.73 -22.30 -6.49
N ILE A 155 -5.16 -21.67 -7.53
CA ILE A 155 -5.18 -20.21 -7.79
C ILE A 155 -6.60 -19.60 -7.83
N ASP A 156 -7.58 -20.41 -8.23
CA ASP A 156 -8.99 -20.07 -8.34
C ASP A 156 -9.72 -19.98 -6.99
N VAL A 157 -9.16 -20.59 -5.94
CA VAL A 157 -9.77 -20.63 -4.60
C VAL A 157 -9.13 -19.58 -3.70
N GLU A 158 -9.95 -18.78 -3.04
CA GLU A 158 -9.51 -17.83 -2.01
C GLU A 158 -8.88 -18.53 -0.81
N ASP A 159 -7.81 -17.92 -0.30
CA ASP A 159 -7.13 -18.38 0.89
C ASP A 159 -7.02 -17.22 1.91
N PRO A 160 -7.99 -17.08 2.83
CA PRO A 160 -8.01 -15.98 3.80
C PRO A 160 -6.81 -16.01 4.75
N ARG A 161 -6.14 -17.15 4.85
CA ARG A 161 -4.96 -17.35 5.71
C ARG A 161 -3.75 -16.54 5.24
N LEU A 162 -3.73 -16.15 3.96
CA LEU A 162 -2.65 -15.33 3.39
C LEU A 162 -2.60 -13.91 3.98
N ASP A 163 -3.73 -13.38 4.45
CA ASP A 163 -3.82 -12.01 4.98
C ASP A 163 -3.13 -11.83 6.34
N CYS A 164 -3.03 -12.93 7.11
CA CYS A 164 -2.48 -12.95 8.45
C CYS A 164 -1.23 -13.81 8.58
N ALA A 165 -0.57 -14.16 7.48
CA ALA A 165 0.60 -15.02 7.51
C ALA A 165 1.76 -14.41 8.30
N ILE A 166 2.55 -15.26 8.96
CA ILE A 166 3.76 -14.86 9.69
C ILE A 166 4.99 -15.22 8.86
N LEU A 167 5.88 -14.25 8.70
CA LEU A 167 7.21 -14.41 8.12
C LEU A 167 8.24 -14.25 9.23
N ARG A 168 9.01 -15.30 9.50
CA ARG A 168 10.09 -15.28 10.48
C ARG A 168 11.44 -15.25 9.77
N PRO A 169 12.26 -14.21 9.94
CA PRO A 169 13.63 -14.20 9.46
C PRO A 169 14.48 -15.27 10.16
N MET A 170 15.11 -16.12 9.37
CA MET A 170 16.01 -17.18 9.82
C MET A 170 17.40 -16.96 9.20
N LYS A 171 18.43 -17.18 10.00
CA LYS A 171 19.82 -17.13 9.54
C LYS A 171 20.54 -18.40 9.99
N THR A 172 21.14 -19.09 9.03
CA THR A 172 22.12 -20.14 9.29
C THR A 172 23.52 -19.61 8.98
N GLU A 173 24.55 -20.39 9.25
CA GLU A 173 25.95 -20.01 8.97
C GLU A 173 26.20 -19.66 7.49
N HIS A 174 25.37 -20.17 6.58
CA HIS A 174 25.59 -20.08 5.15
C HIS A 174 24.45 -19.43 4.38
N ASP A 175 23.27 -19.24 4.98
CA ASP A 175 22.08 -18.79 4.26
C ASP A 175 21.16 -17.94 5.16
N SER A 176 20.39 -17.06 4.54
CA SER A 176 19.34 -16.27 5.19
C SER A 176 18.03 -16.47 4.44
N PHE A 177 17.03 -16.99 5.14
CA PHE A 177 15.75 -17.37 4.55
C PHE A 177 14.61 -16.97 5.49
N LEU A 178 13.38 -16.99 4.98
CA LEU A 178 12.18 -16.70 5.75
C LEU A 178 11.38 -17.98 5.96
N ALA A 179 11.09 -18.32 7.21
CA ALA A 179 10.13 -19.37 7.52
C ALA A 179 8.72 -18.79 7.46
N TYR A 180 7.82 -19.48 6.74
CA TYR A 180 6.46 -19.04 6.45
C TYR A 180 5.44 -19.88 7.19
N TYR A 181 4.53 -19.20 7.89
CA TYR A 181 3.52 -19.82 8.72
C TYR A 181 2.12 -19.32 8.36
N LEU A 182 1.15 -20.24 8.33
CA LEU A 182 -0.26 -19.98 8.08
C LEU A 182 -1.10 -20.47 9.25
N THR A 183 -2.32 -19.94 9.42
CA THR A 183 -3.28 -20.54 10.35
C THR A 183 -3.70 -21.92 9.89
N ASP A 184 -4.10 -22.78 10.82
CA ASP A 184 -4.58 -24.12 10.50
C ASP A 184 -5.91 -24.05 9.71
N ASP A 185 -6.85 -23.23 10.18
CA ASP A 185 -8.20 -23.10 9.64
C ASP A 185 -8.49 -21.69 9.07
N ASP A 186 -9.46 -21.64 8.15
CA ASP A 186 -9.96 -20.38 7.57
C ASP A 186 -10.74 -19.55 8.60
N GLU A 187 -11.53 -20.21 9.44
CA GLU A 187 -12.30 -19.55 10.50
C GLU A 187 -11.35 -18.80 11.45
N SER A 188 -10.23 -19.42 11.82
CA SER A 188 -9.20 -18.79 12.64
C SER A 188 -8.57 -17.56 11.97
N ALA A 189 -8.33 -17.61 10.65
CA ALA A 189 -7.80 -16.47 9.90
C ALA A 189 -8.82 -15.32 9.84
N LEU A 190 -10.09 -15.63 9.60
CA LEU A 190 -11.17 -14.65 9.54
C LEU A 190 -11.42 -14.02 10.90
N ASP A 191 -11.47 -14.80 11.98
CA ASP A 191 -11.63 -14.31 13.35
C ASP A 191 -10.45 -13.43 13.76
N PHE A 192 -9.23 -13.82 13.39
CA PHE A 192 -8.03 -13.04 13.63
C PHE A 192 -8.08 -11.68 12.87
N LYS A 193 -8.47 -11.70 11.60
CA LYS A 193 -8.63 -10.49 10.78
C LYS A 193 -9.73 -9.59 11.34
N GLU A 194 -10.88 -10.17 11.68
CA GLU A 194 -12.05 -9.44 12.17
C GLU A 194 -11.78 -8.81 13.55
N SER A 195 -11.17 -9.57 14.47
CA SER A 195 -10.78 -9.04 15.79
C SER A 195 -9.82 -7.85 15.68
N ARG A 196 -8.85 -7.91 14.75
CA ARG A 196 -7.93 -6.79 14.50
C ARG A 196 -8.58 -5.60 13.80
N SER A 197 -9.65 -5.83 13.03
CA SER A 197 -10.39 -4.76 12.35
C SER A 197 -11.34 -3.99 13.27
N LYS A 198 -11.87 -4.66 14.32
CA LYS A 198 -12.82 -4.08 15.28
C LYS A 198 -12.14 -3.19 16.32
N LEU A 199 -10.88 -3.50 16.64
CA LEU A 199 -10.11 -2.78 17.64
C LEU A 199 -9.50 -1.51 17.04
N GLN A 200 -9.39 -0.46 17.84
CA GLN A 200 -8.54 0.66 17.44
C GLN A 200 -7.09 0.17 17.35
N PRO A 201 -6.28 0.79 16.48
CA PRO A 201 -4.85 0.50 16.45
C PRO A 201 -4.29 0.53 17.88
N TYR A 202 -3.49 -0.49 18.23
CA TYR A 202 -2.77 -0.60 19.50
C TYR A 202 -3.63 -0.83 20.76
N GLU A 203 -4.94 -1.04 20.62
CA GLU A 203 -5.78 -1.55 21.71
C GLU A 203 -5.82 -3.07 21.68
N VAL A 204 -5.60 -3.72 22.82
CA VAL A 204 -5.74 -5.17 22.96
C VAL A 204 -7.10 -5.51 23.56
N ALA A 205 -7.83 -6.42 22.91
CA ALA A 205 -9.07 -6.94 23.47
C ALA A 205 -8.77 -7.77 24.73
N PRO A 206 -9.44 -7.52 25.86
CA PRO A 206 -9.27 -8.36 27.05
C PRO A 206 -9.73 -9.79 26.75
N ASN A 207 -8.85 -10.76 26.99
CA ASN A 207 -9.06 -12.20 26.77
C ASN A 207 -9.20 -12.63 25.30
N GLN A 208 -8.43 -12.04 24.38
CA GLN A 208 -8.36 -12.58 23.01
C GLN A 208 -7.79 -14.02 23.01
N PRO A 209 -8.42 -14.98 22.31
CA PRO A 209 -7.88 -16.33 22.20
C PRO A 209 -6.55 -16.35 21.44
N GLU A 210 -5.66 -17.26 21.85
CA GLU A 210 -4.40 -17.51 21.13
C GLU A 210 -4.70 -17.97 19.70
N THR A 211 -4.08 -17.31 18.72
CA THR A 211 -4.17 -17.74 17.31
C THR A 211 -2.96 -18.62 17.00
N VAL A 212 -3.24 -19.81 16.45
CA VAL A 212 -2.22 -20.81 16.16
C VAL A 212 -1.81 -20.71 14.69
N PHE A 213 -0.50 -20.61 14.46
CA PHE A 213 0.11 -20.63 13.14
C PHE A 213 1.03 -21.83 13.01
N ARG A 214 0.92 -22.53 11.91
CA ARG A 214 1.68 -23.73 11.60
C ARG A 214 2.68 -23.46 10.50
N PHE A 215 3.85 -24.08 10.63
CA PHE A 215 4.89 -24.04 9.61
C PHE A 215 4.38 -24.63 8.30
N VAL A 216 4.53 -23.86 7.22
CA VAL A 216 4.22 -24.30 5.86
C VAL A 216 5.50 -24.59 5.09
N ARG A 217 6.39 -23.59 4.96
CA ARG A 217 7.62 -23.72 4.17
C ARG A 217 8.65 -22.63 4.42
N ASP A 218 9.85 -22.86 3.91
CA ASP A 218 10.92 -21.86 3.85
C ASP A 218 10.98 -21.16 2.49
N TYR A 219 11.27 -19.86 2.50
CA TYR A 219 11.53 -19.02 1.34
C TYR A 219 12.95 -18.47 1.35
N GLU A 220 13.68 -18.64 0.26
CA GLU A 220 14.96 -17.98 0.04
C GLU A 220 14.74 -16.56 -0.51
N THR A 221 15.58 -15.62 -0.06
CA THR A 221 15.56 -14.25 -0.56
C THR A 221 16.43 -14.14 -1.80
N VAL A 222 15.81 -13.91 -2.96
CA VAL A 222 16.50 -13.85 -4.26
C VAL A 222 17.10 -12.47 -4.51
N LYS A 223 16.34 -11.43 -4.16
CA LYS A 223 16.70 -10.04 -4.41
C LYS A 223 16.22 -9.21 -3.23
N VAL A 224 17.12 -8.40 -2.68
CA VAL A 224 16.81 -7.36 -1.70
C VAL A 224 17.08 -6.02 -2.36
N GLU A 225 16.05 -5.23 -2.54
CA GLU A 225 16.14 -3.83 -2.91
C GLU A 225 15.98 -3.02 -1.62
N GLN A 226 17.07 -2.38 -1.19
CA GLN A 226 17.05 -1.38 -0.13
C GLN A 226 16.79 -0.02 -0.79
N GLU A 227 15.99 0.82 -0.14
CA GLU A 227 15.56 2.13 -0.65
C GLU A 227 14.76 2.01 -1.96
N VAL A 228 13.44 1.87 -1.84
CA VAL A 228 12.53 1.73 -2.99
C VAL A 228 11.83 3.06 -3.24
N PRO A 229 12.44 4.02 -3.98
CA PRO A 229 11.90 5.38 -4.11
C PRO A 229 10.63 5.47 -4.94
N ASN A 230 10.26 4.42 -5.66
CA ASN A 230 9.15 4.42 -6.61
C ASN A 230 7.91 3.67 -6.11
N GLU A 231 7.94 3.12 -4.89
CA GLU A 231 6.82 2.36 -4.33
C GLU A 231 6.35 2.98 -3.01
N PHE A 232 5.05 3.25 -2.95
CA PHE A 232 4.41 3.93 -1.84
C PHE A 232 3.19 3.12 -1.40
N LEU A 233 3.01 3.01 -0.10
CA LEU A 233 1.72 2.66 0.48
C LEU A 233 0.84 3.90 0.42
N ILE A 234 -0.34 3.80 -0.17
CA ILE A 234 -1.34 4.88 -0.21
C ILE A 234 -2.60 4.37 0.47
N VAL A 235 -3.07 5.11 1.47
CA VAL A 235 -4.34 4.89 2.17
C VAL A 235 -5.27 6.03 1.79
N LEU A 236 -6.38 5.70 1.13
CA LEU A 236 -7.41 6.67 0.77
C LEU A 236 -8.39 6.80 1.93
N GLU A 237 -8.55 8.01 2.43
CA GLU A 237 -9.54 8.35 3.44
C GLU A 237 -10.52 9.37 2.87
N ASP A 238 -11.82 9.05 2.89
CA ASP A 238 -12.88 9.95 2.39
C ASP A 238 -13.23 11.07 3.38
N GLY A 239 -12.69 11.00 4.59
CA GLY A 239 -12.93 11.94 5.68
C GLY A 239 -14.28 11.70 6.36
N VAL A 240 -14.38 12.05 7.64
CA VAL A 240 -15.63 11.95 8.41
C VAL A 240 -16.35 13.30 8.31
N GLU A 241 -17.49 13.37 7.60
CA GLU A 241 -18.28 14.61 7.42
C GLU A 241 -18.81 15.23 8.74
N ASP A 242 -18.79 14.49 9.85
CA ASP A 242 -19.44 14.85 11.11
C ASP A 242 -18.55 15.56 12.16
N LEU A 243 -17.37 16.06 11.81
CA LEU A 243 -16.59 16.92 12.71
C LEU A 243 -17.11 18.36 12.70
N LYS A 244 -18.36 18.57 13.12
CA LYS A 244 -18.72 19.87 13.71
C LYS A 244 -18.00 19.96 15.05
N PRO A 245 -17.19 21.00 15.32
CA PRO A 245 -16.66 21.20 16.65
C PRO A 245 -17.86 21.37 17.60
N SER A 246 -18.08 20.39 18.47
CA SER A 246 -19.08 20.51 19.53
C SER A 246 -18.67 21.70 20.40
N ILE A 247 -19.47 22.77 20.35
CA ILE A 247 -19.35 23.96 21.21
C ILE A 247 -19.71 23.62 22.67
N ASP A 248 -20.25 22.42 22.94
CA ASP A 248 -20.56 21.98 24.28
C ASP A 248 -19.38 21.18 24.83
N GLY A 249 -18.72 21.75 25.84
CA GLY A 249 -17.59 21.20 26.59
C GLY A 249 -17.93 19.98 27.44
N SER A 250 -18.54 18.96 26.83
CA SER A 250 -18.55 17.61 27.38
C SER A 250 -17.27 16.90 27.01
N ASP A 251 -16.62 16.33 28.01
CA ASP A 251 -15.37 15.56 28.01
C ASP A 251 -15.44 14.23 27.20
N THR A 252 -16.00 14.27 25.99
CA THR A 252 -15.77 13.21 25.01
C THR A 252 -14.37 13.39 24.49
N LYS A 253 -13.45 12.52 24.95
CA LYS A 253 -12.09 12.39 24.42
C LYS A 253 -12.13 12.66 22.91
N PRO A 254 -11.43 13.67 22.38
CA PRO A 254 -11.40 13.89 20.94
C PRO A 254 -10.97 12.59 20.31
N ARG A 255 -11.73 12.08 19.34
CA ARG A 255 -11.25 11.01 18.47
C ARG A 255 -9.98 11.57 17.82
N ARG A 256 -8.82 11.22 18.37
CA ARG A 256 -7.50 11.71 17.94
C ARG A 256 -7.18 11.38 16.46
N ASN A 257 -8.06 10.63 15.79
CA ASN A 257 -7.79 9.91 14.55
C ASN A 257 -8.80 10.24 13.44
N ALA A 258 -9.52 11.36 13.51
CA ALA A 258 -10.39 11.76 12.42
C ALA A 258 -9.55 12.45 11.32
N LYS A 259 -8.96 11.61 10.45
CA LYS A 259 -8.20 12.05 9.28
C LYS A 259 -9.09 12.93 8.39
N THR A 260 -8.51 14.00 7.86
CA THR A 260 -9.13 14.80 6.82
C THR A 260 -9.23 13.98 5.54
N ARG A 261 -10.14 14.33 4.64
CA ARG A 261 -10.20 13.68 3.33
C ARG A 261 -8.85 13.84 2.62
N GLY A 262 -8.23 12.73 2.24
CA GLY A 262 -6.88 12.74 1.68
C GLY A 262 -6.37 11.37 1.29
N ALA A 263 -5.36 11.36 0.43
CA ALA A 263 -4.55 10.21 0.09
C ALA A 263 -3.29 10.24 0.96
N TYR A 264 -3.27 9.41 1.99
CA TYR A 264 -2.18 9.32 2.93
C TYR A 264 -1.10 8.39 2.42
N TYR A 265 0.13 8.88 2.25
CA TYR A 265 1.23 8.07 1.71
C TYR A 265 2.28 7.74 2.75
N LYS A 266 2.89 6.57 2.58
CA LYS A 266 4.10 6.13 3.29
C LYS A 266 5.04 5.41 2.35
N ASN A 267 6.34 5.67 2.47
CA ASN A 267 7.36 5.02 1.65
C ASN A 267 7.56 3.57 2.09
N ILE A 268 7.82 2.68 1.13
CA ILE A 268 8.25 1.31 1.40
C ILE A 268 9.77 1.31 1.55
N GLU A 269 10.26 0.79 2.68
CA GLU A 269 11.70 0.87 3.00
C GLU A 269 12.51 -0.21 2.28
N ARG A 270 11.97 -1.43 2.23
CA ARG A 270 12.62 -2.59 1.63
C ARG A 270 11.65 -3.41 0.79
N LYS A 271 12.15 -3.87 -0.34
CA LYS A 271 11.45 -4.82 -1.21
C LYS A 271 12.28 -6.09 -1.37
N MET A 272 11.65 -7.22 -1.10
CA MET A 272 12.27 -8.53 -1.18
C MET A 272 11.52 -9.42 -2.15
N THR A 273 12.26 -10.04 -3.08
CA THR A 273 11.70 -11.10 -3.95
C THR A 273 12.03 -12.45 -3.37
N LEU A 274 10.99 -13.23 -3.07
CA LEU A 274 11.08 -14.52 -2.40
C LEU A 274 10.85 -15.68 -3.38
N LYS A 275 11.67 -16.72 -3.26
CA LYS A 275 11.48 -18.01 -3.93
C LYS A 275 11.36 -19.14 -2.93
N LYS A 276 10.68 -20.21 -3.30
CA LYS A 276 10.58 -21.40 -2.44
C LYS A 276 11.98 -22.00 -2.28
N LYS A 277 12.45 -22.09 -1.03
CA LYS A 277 13.71 -22.78 -0.74
C LYS A 277 13.53 -24.27 -1.04
N ARG A 278 14.53 -24.88 -1.69
CA ARG A 278 14.51 -26.32 -1.96
C ARG A 278 14.67 -27.07 -0.65
N GLN A 279 13.75 -27.99 -0.37
CA GLN A 279 13.79 -28.77 0.86
C GLN A 279 14.97 -29.76 0.81
N ASN A 280 16.04 -29.45 1.55
CA ASN A 280 17.12 -30.38 1.78
C ASN A 280 16.77 -31.25 2.99
N ALA A 281 16.64 -32.57 2.78
CA ALA A 281 16.29 -33.52 3.85
C ALA A 281 17.32 -33.59 5.00
N PHE A 282 18.53 -33.04 4.79
CA PHE A 282 19.62 -33.02 5.77
C PHE A 282 19.76 -31.69 6.51
N GLU A 283 18.99 -30.66 6.12
CA GLU A 283 19.15 -29.30 6.61
C GLU A 283 18.00 -28.98 7.58
N GLN A 284 17.93 -29.76 8.65
CA GLN A 284 17.04 -29.51 9.77
C GLN A 284 17.79 -28.57 10.72
N TYR A 285 17.51 -27.27 10.62
CA TYR A 285 18.09 -26.29 11.53
C TYR A 285 17.44 -26.43 12.92
N GLU A 286 18.24 -26.27 13.98
CA GLU A 286 17.82 -26.56 15.36
C GLU A 286 16.67 -25.66 15.83
N ASP A 287 16.60 -24.44 15.32
CA ASP A 287 15.61 -23.43 15.69
C ASP A 287 14.37 -23.43 14.78
N LYS A 288 13.99 -24.61 14.27
CA LYS A 288 12.77 -24.76 13.49
C LYS A 288 11.56 -24.90 14.39
N TRP A 289 10.66 -23.92 14.33
CA TRP A 289 9.38 -23.99 15.03
C TRP A 289 8.34 -24.57 14.10
N ASP A 290 7.63 -25.60 14.55
CA ASP A 290 6.50 -26.17 13.80
C ASP A 290 5.19 -25.41 14.05
N LEU A 291 5.08 -24.75 15.22
CA LEU A 291 3.87 -24.10 15.69
C LEU A 291 4.19 -22.81 16.43
N ILE A 292 3.47 -21.75 16.12
CA ILE A 292 3.53 -20.44 16.78
C ILE A 292 2.17 -20.17 17.40
N ARG A 293 2.16 -19.87 18.70
CA ARG A 293 0.96 -19.41 19.41
C ARG A 293 1.10 -17.92 19.63
N MET A 294 0.26 -17.15 18.93
CA MET A 294 0.31 -15.70 18.99
C MET A 294 -0.77 -15.18 19.93
N SER A 295 -0.36 -14.31 20.85
CA SER A 295 -1.23 -13.52 21.71
C SER A 295 -0.75 -12.07 21.66
N HIS A 296 -1.68 -11.12 21.85
CA HIS A 296 -1.35 -9.71 21.91
C HIS A 296 -1.20 -9.28 23.38
N THR A 297 -0.24 -8.40 23.62
CA THR A 297 0.02 -7.80 24.93
C THR A 297 -0.02 -6.28 24.77
N ASP A 298 -0.45 -5.58 25.82
CA ASP A 298 -0.40 -4.11 25.85
C ASP A 298 1.04 -3.63 25.70
N MET A 299 1.24 -2.51 25.00
CA MET A 299 2.56 -1.90 24.85
C MET A 299 3.12 -1.56 26.23
N SER A 300 4.39 -1.89 26.43
CA SER A 300 5.14 -1.43 27.57
C SER A 300 5.36 0.08 27.48
N LYS A 301 5.64 0.72 28.62
CA LYS A 301 5.91 2.15 28.67
C LYS A 301 7.10 2.56 27.78
N GLU A 302 8.12 1.70 27.70
CA GLU A 302 9.29 1.94 26.85
C GLU A 302 8.92 1.97 25.37
N GLU A 303 8.11 1.01 24.91
CA GLU A 303 7.59 0.98 23.54
C GLU A 303 6.66 2.16 23.23
N GLU A 304 5.87 2.62 24.22
CA GLU A 304 5.05 3.84 24.08
C GLU A 304 5.91 5.10 23.91
N ASP A 305 6.99 5.22 24.68
CA ASP A 305 7.91 6.36 24.64
C ASP A 305 8.69 6.38 23.32
N GLU A 306 9.25 5.25 22.86
CA GLU A 306 9.95 5.12 21.57
C GLU A 306 9.03 5.49 20.39
N ARG A 307 7.79 5.01 20.44
CA ARG A 307 6.81 5.34 19.43
C ARG A 307 6.47 6.84 19.44
N GLN A 308 6.30 7.42 20.64
CA GLN A 308 6.00 8.83 20.76
C GLN A 308 7.15 9.69 20.23
N GLU A 309 8.39 9.26 20.43
CA GLU A 309 9.58 9.89 19.85
C GLU A 309 9.58 9.80 18.31
N ALA A 310 9.33 8.62 17.74
CA ALA A 310 9.22 8.43 16.29
C ALA A 310 8.08 9.25 15.65
N LEU A 311 6.97 9.44 16.38
CA LEU A 311 5.88 10.33 15.95
C LEU A 311 6.26 11.80 16.08
N ALA A 312 7.00 12.17 17.12
CA ALA A 312 7.43 13.54 17.36
C ALA A 312 8.35 14.05 16.24
N GLU A 313 9.16 13.18 15.64
CA GLU A 313 10.01 13.51 14.47
C GLU A 313 9.21 14.14 13.32
N VAL A 314 7.97 13.71 13.13
CA VAL A 314 7.12 14.18 12.02
C VAL A 314 6.16 15.28 12.45
N VAL A 315 5.62 15.16 13.66
CA VAL A 315 4.55 16.05 14.14
C VAL A 315 5.11 17.34 14.72
N ASP A 316 6.26 17.29 15.40
CA ASP A 316 6.85 18.46 16.02
C ASP A 316 7.81 19.16 15.05
N PRO A 317 7.44 20.34 14.50
CA PRO A 317 8.34 21.10 13.64
C PRO A 317 9.61 21.59 14.37
N MET A 318 9.63 21.53 15.71
CA MET A 318 10.78 21.87 16.54
C MET A 318 11.58 20.66 17.01
N PHE A 319 11.25 19.43 16.57
CA PHE A 319 11.93 18.20 16.99
C PHE A 319 13.45 18.29 16.78
N LEU A 320 13.87 18.61 15.54
CA LEU A 320 15.29 18.81 15.18
C LEU A 320 15.97 19.92 16.00
N MET A 321 15.25 21.00 16.32
CA MET A 321 15.79 22.12 17.10
C MET A 321 15.99 21.79 18.58
N ARG A 322 15.29 20.77 19.11
CA ARG A 322 15.49 20.28 20.49
C ARG A 322 16.65 19.28 20.59
N GLY A 323 16.82 18.41 19.60
CA GLY A 323 17.93 17.43 19.59
C GLY A 323 19.31 18.08 19.66
N ASP A 324 19.49 19.22 18.99
CA ASP A 324 20.75 19.97 19.01
C ASP A 324 21.02 20.66 20.36
N ALA A 325 19.98 20.98 21.15
CA ALA A 325 20.13 21.67 22.43
C ALA A 325 20.60 20.74 23.57
N ASP A 326 20.28 19.45 23.49
CA ASP A 326 20.71 18.44 24.48
C ASP A 326 22.08 17.82 24.11
N ALA A 327 22.54 17.93 22.86
CA ALA A 327 23.86 17.46 22.42
C ALA A 327 25.03 18.36 22.88
N ASP A 328 24.79 19.64 23.16
CA ASP A 328 25.80 20.59 23.62
C ASP A 328 25.96 20.61 25.17
N GLY A 329 25.29 19.70 25.88
CA GLY A 329 25.27 19.63 27.35
C GLY A 329 26.31 18.71 28.02
N GLU A 330 27.02 17.87 27.26
CA GLU A 330 28.02 16.96 27.82
C GLU A 330 29.43 17.58 27.73
N GLY A 331 29.78 18.32 28.78
CA GLY A 331 31.11 18.91 28.96
C GLY A 331 32.23 17.88 28.93
N GLU A 332 33.21 18.14 28.07
CA GLU A 332 34.50 17.48 27.95
C GLU A 332 35.14 17.25 29.34
N VAL A 333 35.44 15.99 29.67
CA VAL A 333 36.47 15.66 30.65
C VAL A 333 37.58 14.92 29.93
N ASP A 334 38.63 15.68 29.61
CA ASP A 334 39.88 15.20 29.05
C ASP A 334 40.48 14.07 29.91
N HIS A 335 40.75 12.91 29.30
CA HIS A 335 41.85 12.08 29.74
C HIS A 335 42.59 11.43 28.56
N GLU A 336 43.89 11.69 28.54
CA GLU A 336 44.85 11.42 27.46
C GLU A 336 44.91 9.98 26.94
N THR A 337 45.22 9.94 25.65
CA THR A 337 45.49 8.85 24.72
C THR A 337 46.50 7.78 25.16
N VAL A 338 46.20 6.50 24.86
CA VAL A 338 47.17 5.54 24.29
C VAL A 338 46.47 4.65 23.26
N ALA A 339 46.96 4.68 22.02
CA ALA A 339 46.51 3.87 20.89
C ALA A 339 46.93 2.39 21.00
N LEU A 340 46.14 1.47 20.44
CA LEU A 340 46.56 0.40 19.50
C LEU A 340 45.41 -0.57 19.15
N SER A 341 45.06 -0.60 17.85
CA SER A 341 44.67 -1.75 17.00
C SER A 341 43.56 -2.76 17.38
N ASN A 342 42.79 -3.09 16.32
CA ASN A 342 41.95 -4.27 16.07
C ASN A 342 40.45 -4.21 16.44
N ALA A 343 39.62 -4.39 15.41
CA ALA A 343 38.25 -4.95 15.46
C ALA A 343 38.26 -6.34 16.15
N PRO A 344 37.16 -6.86 16.74
CA PRO A 344 35.86 -7.07 16.08
C PRO A 344 34.58 -7.00 16.95
N SER A 345 33.42 -7.14 16.29
CA SER A 345 32.13 -7.73 16.73
C SER A 345 31.73 -7.79 18.21
N ASP A 346 30.57 -7.22 18.57
CA ASP A 346 29.50 -7.94 19.30
C ASP A 346 28.21 -7.09 19.41
N PHE A 347 27.07 -7.69 19.10
CA PHE A 347 25.74 -7.20 19.48
C PHE A 347 25.14 -8.22 20.47
N PRO A 348 24.41 -7.78 21.52
CA PRO A 348 24.09 -8.61 22.66
C PRO A 348 22.86 -9.51 22.44
N LEU A 349 22.96 -10.73 22.99
CA LEU A 349 21.83 -11.66 23.20
C LEU A 349 20.95 -11.18 24.36
N PRO A 350 19.62 -11.34 24.32
CA PRO A 350 18.80 -11.37 25.52
C PRO A 350 18.71 -12.80 26.09
N MET A 351 18.83 -12.85 27.42
CA MET A 351 18.80 -14.03 28.26
C MET A 351 17.45 -14.76 28.27
N GLU A 352 17.52 -16.09 28.35
CA GLU A 352 16.44 -16.98 28.77
C GLU A 352 16.03 -16.70 30.24
N ILE A 353 14.72 -16.63 30.48
CA ILE A 353 14.02 -17.41 31.53
C ILE A 353 12.72 -17.94 30.93
#